data_AF-A0A9E4BLC8-F1
#
_entry.id   AF-A0A9E4BLC8-F1
#
_cell.length_a   1.000
_cell.length_b   1.000
_cell.length_c   1.000
_cell.angle_alpha   90.00
_cell.angle_beta   90.00
_cell.angle_gamma   90.00
#
_symmetry.space_group_name_H-M   'P 1'
#
loop_
_entity.id
_entity.type
_entity.pdbx_description
1 polymer ?
#
loop_
_entity_poly.entity_id
_entity_poly.type
_entity_poly.pdbx_seq_one_letter_code
_entity_poly.pdbx_strand_id
1 'polypeptide(L)'
;MRRFTRTPHYSGPDDPAIGEVRDTLALGETVVIETIGGADNDFEAAGETRAGMITSGESHRRYARPGGPFRIEGIAPDDWVAIEIIAIEVGPYGFYRNGGPNWGNWRCVAPVRDGLIHFPPDFVGWRGSVGTVGCPFD
;
A
#
# COMPACT_ATOMS: atom_id res chain seq x y z
N MET A 1 9.20 -16.76 10.46
CA MET A 1 8.97 -15.41 9.88
C MET A 1 7.52 -15.04 10.15
N ARG A 2 7.26 -14.01 10.96
CA ARG A 2 5.90 -13.53 11.25
C ARG A 2 5.31 -12.86 10.01
N ARG A 3 4.00 -13.02 9.82
CA ARG A 3 3.26 -12.41 8.71
C ARG A 3 2.11 -11.58 9.26
N PHE A 4 2.05 -10.34 8.79
CA PHE A 4 1.07 -9.36 9.17
C PHE A 4 0.11 -9.12 7.99
N THR A 5 -1.08 -9.72 8.05
CA THR A 5 -2.07 -9.68 6.96
C THR A 5 -2.84 -8.38 6.92
N ARG A 6 -3.38 -7.99 5.76
CA ARG A 6 -4.19 -6.74 5.67
C ARG A 6 -5.51 -6.76 6.47
N THR A 7 -5.94 -7.92 6.96
CA THR A 7 -7.18 -8.09 7.72
C THR A 7 -6.96 -8.10 9.24
N PRO A 8 -7.94 -7.61 10.03
CA PRO A 8 -9.17 -6.95 9.59
C PRO A 8 -8.89 -5.54 9.04
N HIS A 9 -9.68 -5.12 8.05
CA HIS A 9 -9.67 -3.75 7.56
C HIS A 9 -10.29 -2.80 8.58
N TYR A 10 -9.97 -1.50 8.52
CA TYR A 10 -10.67 -0.51 9.33
C TYR A 10 -12.15 -0.47 8.92
N SER A 11 -13.02 -0.34 9.92
CA SER A 11 -14.47 -0.25 9.78
C SER A 11 -14.95 1.07 9.16
N GLY A 12 -14.08 2.09 9.12
CA GLY A 12 -14.40 3.38 8.53
C GLY A 12 -13.46 4.50 9.00
N PRO A 13 -13.84 5.76 8.73
CA PRO A 13 -13.04 6.93 9.07
C PRO A 13 -12.64 7.13 10.52
N ASP A 14 -13.58 6.78 11.38
CA ASP A 14 -13.50 7.08 12.80
C ASP A 14 -13.20 5.78 13.56
N ASP A 15 -12.60 4.79 12.87
CA ASP A 15 -12.18 3.55 13.48
C ASP A 15 -11.08 3.86 14.53
N PRO A 16 -11.31 3.56 15.81
CA PRO A 16 -10.40 3.92 16.89
C PRO A 16 -9.07 3.17 16.81
N ALA A 17 -8.96 2.10 16.01
CA ALA A 17 -7.71 1.39 15.80
C ALA A 17 -6.76 2.12 14.82
N ILE A 18 -7.20 3.23 14.20
CA ILE A 18 -6.36 4.03 13.32
C ILE A 18 -5.20 4.64 14.12
N GLY A 19 -3.98 4.25 13.77
CA GLY A 19 -2.74 4.75 14.40
C GLY A 19 -2.29 3.96 15.62
N GLU A 20 -3.11 3.01 16.10
CA GLU A 20 -2.72 2.12 17.18
C GLU A 20 -1.54 1.23 16.79
N VAL A 21 -0.68 0.95 17.76
CA VAL A 21 0.47 0.05 17.57
C VAL A 21 -0.05 -1.33 17.19
N ARG A 22 0.35 -1.78 16.01
CA ARG A 22 -0.09 -3.05 15.46
C ARG A 22 0.50 -4.23 16.21
N ASP A 23 1.79 -4.16 16.46
CA ASP A 23 2.55 -5.16 17.19
C ASP A 23 3.95 -4.62 17.53
N THR A 24 4.71 -5.43 18.26
CA THR A 24 6.11 -5.19 18.59
C THR A 24 7.02 -6.07 17.73
N LEU A 25 8.12 -5.48 17.27
CA LEU A 25 9.18 -6.11 16.48
C LEU A 25 10.49 -6.10 17.26
N ALA A 26 11.24 -7.19 17.17
CA ALA A 26 12.60 -7.26 17.70
C ALA A 26 13.63 -6.78 16.67
N LEU A 27 14.76 -6.24 17.13
CA LEU A 27 15.89 -5.91 16.25
C LEU A 27 16.41 -7.15 15.54
N GLY A 28 16.64 -7.04 14.22
CA GLY A 28 17.07 -8.16 13.37
C GLY A 28 15.95 -9.14 12.99
N GLU A 29 14.71 -8.90 13.43
CA GLU A 29 13.58 -9.73 13.04
C GLU A 29 13.23 -9.56 11.55
N THR A 30 13.10 -10.68 10.83
CA THR A 30 12.52 -10.69 9.48
C THR A 30 11.01 -10.94 9.55
N VAL A 31 10.23 -10.06 8.93
CA VAL A 31 8.76 -10.14 8.89
C VAL A 31 8.22 -9.91 7.47
N VAL A 32 7.01 -10.42 7.23
CA VAL A 32 6.23 -10.13 6.03
C VAL A 32 5.09 -9.21 6.41
N ILE A 33 4.98 -8.09 5.70
CA ILE A 33 3.92 -7.09 5.93
C ILE A 33 3.10 -6.98 4.65
N GLU A 34 1.84 -7.39 4.72
CA GLU A 34 0.88 -7.09 3.67
C GLU A 34 0.41 -5.64 3.80
N THR A 35 0.46 -4.92 2.68
CA THR A 35 -0.04 -3.57 2.56
C THR A 35 -1.22 -3.53 1.61
N ILE A 36 -1.99 -2.46 1.72
CA ILE A 36 -3.10 -2.14 0.83
C ILE A 36 -2.64 -1.11 -0.19
N GLY A 37 -3.07 -1.28 -1.44
CA GLY A 37 -2.77 -0.36 -2.52
C GLY A 37 -3.43 1.00 -2.30
N GLY A 38 -2.80 2.06 -2.80
CA GLY A 38 -3.26 3.44 -2.60
C GLY A 38 -4.63 3.78 -3.21
N ALA A 39 -5.25 2.87 -3.95
CA ALA A 39 -6.58 2.99 -4.53
C ALA A 39 -7.46 1.74 -4.35
N ASP A 40 -7.04 0.78 -3.50
CA ASP A 40 -7.79 -0.48 -3.33
C ASP A 40 -9.22 -0.22 -2.83
N ASN A 41 -9.39 0.73 -1.92
CA ASN A 41 -10.71 1.14 -1.41
C ASN A 41 -11.63 1.66 -2.53
N ASP A 42 -11.08 2.30 -3.56
CA ASP A 42 -11.87 2.81 -4.68
C ASP A 42 -12.34 1.68 -5.59
N PHE A 43 -11.55 0.62 -5.72
CA PHE A 43 -11.94 -0.58 -6.45
C PHE A 43 -12.95 -1.43 -5.68
N GLU A 44 -12.76 -1.57 -4.37
CA GLU A 44 -13.75 -2.22 -3.49
C GLU A 44 -15.09 -1.50 -3.56
N ALA A 45 -15.10 -0.16 -3.47
CA ALA A 45 -16.32 0.64 -3.60
C ALA A 45 -16.97 0.53 -4.98
N ALA A 46 -16.17 0.43 -6.04
CA ALA A 46 -16.69 0.23 -7.40
C ALA A 46 -17.26 -1.18 -7.63
N GLY A 47 -16.97 -2.14 -6.75
CA GLY A 47 -17.47 -3.52 -6.80
C GLY A 47 -16.87 -4.39 -7.90
N GLU A 48 -15.95 -3.85 -8.71
CA GLU A 48 -15.20 -4.59 -9.72
C GLU A 48 -13.77 -4.06 -9.87
N THR A 49 -12.84 -4.95 -10.22
CA THR A 49 -11.46 -4.62 -10.60
C THR A 49 -11.12 -5.39 -11.87
N ARG A 50 -10.99 -4.66 -13.00
CA ARG A 50 -10.62 -5.26 -14.30
C ARG A 50 -9.66 -4.37 -15.08
N ALA A 51 -8.83 -5.00 -15.91
CA ALA A 51 -7.87 -4.30 -16.77
C ALA A 51 -8.57 -3.25 -17.66
N GLY A 52 -8.00 -2.04 -17.74
CA GLY A 52 -8.55 -0.95 -18.55
C GLY A 52 -9.75 -0.23 -17.90
N MET A 53 -10.20 -0.64 -16.72
CA MET A 53 -11.22 0.08 -15.98
C MET A 53 -10.73 1.49 -15.63
N ILE A 54 -11.63 2.45 -15.78
CA ILE A 54 -11.45 3.83 -15.34
C ILE A 54 -12.40 4.05 -14.15
N THR A 55 -11.85 4.37 -12.98
CA THR A 55 -12.64 4.67 -11.77
C THR A 55 -12.35 6.08 -11.27
N SER A 56 -13.35 6.71 -10.67
CA SER A 56 -13.21 8.06 -10.12
C SER A 56 -12.48 8.04 -8.78
N GLY A 57 -11.88 9.19 -8.51
CA GLY A 57 -11.07 9.56 -7.34
C GLY A 57 -11.82 9.77 -6.04
N GLU A 58 -13.09 9.35 -5.92
CA GLU A 58 -14.01 9.99 -4.97
C GLU A 58 -13.84 9.58 -3.50
N SER A 59 -13.14 8.46 -3.20
CA SER A 59 -12.90 8.09 -1.80
C SER A 59 -11.82 8.99 -1.16
N HIS A 60 -12.27 10.13 -0.64
CA HIS A 60 -11.42 11.20 -0.13
C HIS A 60 -10.78 10.95 1.24
N ARG A 61 -10.73 9.70 1.72
CA ARG A 61 -9.86 9.36 2.84
C ARG A 61 -9.36 7.92 2.67
N ARG A 62 -8.03 7.81 2.63
CA ARG A 62 -7.30 6.55 2.53
C ARG A 62 -7.29 5.86 3.90
N TYR A 63 -8.34 5.12 4.26
CA TYR A 63 -8.35 4.29 5.49
C TYR A 63 -7.69 2.93 5.28
N ALA A 64 -6.72 2.92 4.40
CA ALA A 64 -5.95 1.75 4.08
C ALA A 64 -5.04 1.51 5.30
N ARG A 65 -5.19 0.39 6.03
CA ARG A 65 -4.28 0.05 7.13
C ARG A 65 -2.85 0.11 6.59
N PRO A 66 -2.01 1.09 7.00
CA PRO A 66 -0.63 1.08 6.58
C PRO A 66 0.01 -0.21 7.10
N GLY A 67 1.16 -0.58 6.54
CA GLY A 67 1.88 -1.77 6.99
C GLY A 67 2.06 -1.85 8.52
N GLY A 68 2.08 -0.71 9.22
CA GLY A 68 2.12 -0.58 10.69
C GLY A 68 1.06 0.39 11.26
N PRO A 69 1.39 1.16 12.32
CA PRO A 69 2.70 1.32 12.93
C PRO A 69 3.12 0.09 13.76
N PHE A 70 4.43 -0.14 13.85
CA PHE A 70 5.02 -1.14 14.73
C PHE A 70 5.88 -0.45 15.78
N ARG A 71 5.92 -1.01 17.00
CA ARG A 71 6.90 -0.65 18.00
C ARG A 71 8.14 -1.52 17.80
N ILE A 72 9.34 -0.94 17.82
CA ILE A 72 10.58 -1.72 17.80
C ILE A 72 11.12 -1.75 19.23
N GLU A 73 11.43 -2.94 19.73
CA GLU A 73 12.02 -3.12 21.05
C GLU A 73 13.46 -2.63 21.10
N GLY A 74 13.81 -1.93 22.18
CA GLY A 74 15.18 -1.52 22.47
C GLY A 74 15.69 -0.30 21.69
N ILE A 75 14.83 0.41 20.95
CA ILE A 75 15.16 1.71 20.35
C ILE A 75 14.64 2.86 21.21
N ALA A 76 15.38 3.96 21.25
CA ALA A 76 15.04 5.21 21.90
C ALA A 76 14.93 6.36 20.87
N PRO A 77 14.37 7.53 21.25
CA PRO A 77 14.52 8.74 20.45
C PRO A 77 15.99 9.00 20.10
N ASP A 78 16.23 9.55 18.91
CA ASP A 78 17.56 9.79 18.31
C ASP A 78 18.33 8.54 17.84
N ASP A 79 17.86 7.33 18.11
CA ASP A 79 18.40 6.13 17.48
C ASP A 79 18.03 6.07 15.99
N TRP A 80 18.91 5.45 15.20
CA TRP A 80 18.64 5.13 13.80
C TRP A 80 18.21 3.67 13.66
N VAL A 81 17.29 3.43 12.73
CA VAL A 81 16.85 2.07 12.38
C VAL A 81 17.17 1.82 10.91
N ALA A 82 17.91 0.75 10.61
CA ALA A 82 18.00 0.22 9.26
C ALA A 82 16.85 -0.76 9.01
N ILE A 83 16.21 -0.60 7.86
CA ILE A 83 15.19 -1.52 7.35
C ILE A 83 15.68 -2.05 6.01
N GLU A 84 15.89 -3.36 5.94
CA GLU A 84 16.23 -4.05 4.70
C GLU A 84 14.96 -4.60 4.04
N ILE A 85 14.72 -4.21 2.79
CA ILE A 85 13.63 -4.77 1.98
C ILE A 85 14.18 -5.97 1.22
N ILE A 86 13.86 -7.17 1.71
CA ILE A 86 14.33 -8.44 1.12
C ILE A 86 13.57 -8.78 -0.17
N ALA A 87 12.25 -8.59 -0.17
CA ALA A 87 11.39 -8.91 -1.30
C ALA A 87 10.13 -8.03 -1.32
N ILE A 88 9.58 -7.82 -2.53
CA ILE A 88 8.30 -7.15 -2.74
C ILE A 88 7.46 -8.03 -3.68
N GLU A 89 6.29 -8.43 -3.20
CA GLU A 89 5.26 -9.10 -3.99
C GLU A 89 4.10 -8.12 -4.21
N VAL A 90 3.54 -8.11 -5.42
CA VAL A 90 2.41 -7.25 -5.76
C VAL A 90 1.20 -8.06 -6.22
N GLY A 91 0.03 -7.48 -5.99
CA GLY A 91 -1.22 -8.03 -6.48
C GLY A 91 -1.33 -7.98 -8.02
N PRO A 92 -2.39 -8.60 -8.57
CA PRO A 92 -2.58 -8.75 -10.02
C PRO A 92 -2.96 -7.45 -10.74
N TYR A 93 -3.13 -6.33 -10.02
CA TYR A 93 -3.51 -5.05 -10.57
C TYR A 93 -2.74 -3.91 -9.90
N GLY A 94 -2.36 -2.92 -10.68
CA GLY A 94 -1.92 -1.61 -10.22
C GLY A 94 -2.80 -0.51 -10.80
N PHE A 95 -2.68 0.70 -10.27
CA PHE A 95 -3.34 1.87 -10.85
C PHE A 95 -2.33 2.90 -11.29
N TYR A 96 -2.68 3.63 -12.34
CA TYR A 96 -1.91 4.78 -12.80
C TYR A 96 -2.84 5.95 -13.08
N ARG A 97 -2.26 7.14 -13.06
CA ARG A 97 -2.93 8.38 -13.46
C ARG A 97 -2.48 8.70 -14.87
N ASN A 98 -3.42 8.85 -15.79
CA ASN A 98 -3.12 9.39 -17.11
C ASN A 98 -3.07 10.91 -16.97
N GLY A 99 -1.88 11.48 -16.82
CA GLY A 99 -1.62 12.86 -16.38
C GLY A 99 -1.99 13.95 -17.37
N GLY A 100 -3.28 14.06 -17.72
CA GLY A 100 -3.83 15.18 -18.48
C GLY A 100 -4.42 16.26 -17.55
N PRO A 101 -4.42 17.55 -17.95
CA PRO A 101 -4.94 18.66 -17.15
C PRO A 101 -6.44 18.52 -16.76
N ASN A 102 -7.18 17.63 -17.44
CA ASN A 102 -8.60 17.36 -17.19
C ASN A 102 -8.87 16.02 -16.48
N TRP A 103 -7.84 15.27 -16.10
CA TRP A 103 -7.95 13.87 -15.64
C TRP A 103 -7.74 13.68 -14.13
N GLY A 104 -7.74 14.78 -13.35
CA GLY A 104 -7.25 14.86 -11.96
C GLY A 104 -7.56 13.68 -11.04
N ASN A 105 -8.82 13.24 -10.99
CA ASN A 105 -9.29 12.18 -10.09
C ASN A 105 -9.39 10.79 -10.75
N TRP A 106 -9.17 10.66 -12.06
CA TRP A 106 -9.39 9.39 -12.75
C TRP A 106 -8.21 8.44 -12.57
N ARG A 107 -8.53 7.21 -12.18
CA ARG A 107 -7.56 6.11 -12.01
C ARG A 107 -7.80 5.07 -13.09
N CYS A 108 -6.74 4.69 -13.79
CA CYS A 108 -6.77 3.61 -14.78
C CYS A 108 -6.16 2.35 -14.17
N VAL A 109 -6.81 1.20 -14.38
CA VAL A 109 -6.33 -0.10 -13.90
C VAL A 109 -5.41 -0.73 -14.92
N ALA A 110 -4.16 -1.00 -14.53
CA ALA A 110 -3.20 -1.77 -15.30
C ALA A 110 -3.08 -3.18 -14.69
N PRO A 111 -3.21 -4.26 -15.47
CA PRO A 111 -2.93 -5.59 -14.97
C PRO A 111 -1.43 -5.80 -14.74
N VAL A 112 -1.11 -6.57 -13.71
CA VAL A 112 0.22 -7.10 -13.44
C VAL A 112 0.23 -8.57 -13.84
N ARG A 113 1.08 -8.93 -14.79
CA ARG A 113 1.22 -10.29 -15.30
C ARG A 113 2.69 -10.57 -15.59
N ASP A 114 3.15 -11.77 -15.27
CA ASP A 114 4.53 -12.22 -15.53
C ASP A 114 5.59 -11.31 -14.88
N GLY A 115 5.26 -10.74 -13.71
CA GLY A 115 6.12 -9.81 -12.99
C GLY A 115 6.22 -8.41 -13.60
N LEU A 116 5.33 -8.06 -14.54
CA LEU A 116 5.36 -6.81 -15.28
C LEU A 116 4.02 -6.07 -15.20
N ILE A 117 4.04 -4.73 -15.19
CA ILE A 117 2.84 -3.90 -15.37
C ILE A 117 2.60 -3.74 -16.87
N HIS A 118 1.38 -4.02 -17.33
CA HIS A 118 0.97 -3.89 -18.72
C HIS A 118 0.14 -2.61 -18.90
N PHE A 119 0.74 -1.58 -19.49
CA PHE A 119 0.08 -0.32 -19.81
C PHE A 119 -0.43 -0.33 -21.26
N PRO A 120 -1.66 0.12 -21.52
CA PRO A 120 -2.12 0.36 -22.89
C PRO A 120 -1.28 1.45 -23.61
N PRO A 121 -1.03 1.35 -24.93
CA PRO A 121 -1.43 0.24 -25.78
C PRO A 121 -0.57 -1.02 -25.58
N ASP A 122 0.74 -0.94 -25.29
CA ASP A 122 1.61 -2.14 -25.13
C ASP A 122 2.92 -1.86 -24.33
N PHE A 123 2.94 -0.90 -23.40
CA PHE A 123 4.15 -0.64 -22.61
C PHE A 123 4.23 -1.58 -21.43
N VAL A 124 5.39 -2.22 -21.27
CA VAL A 124 5.59 -3.23 -20.23
C VAL A 124 6.82 -2.88 -19.40
N GLY A 125 6.68 -2.83 -18.08
CA GLY A 125 7.79 -2.54 -17.19
C GLY A 125 7.42 -2.74 -15.72
N TRP A 126 8.40 -3.11 -14.90
CA TRP A 126 8.24 -3.20 -13.46
C TRP A 126 9.54 -2.89 -12.74
N ARG A 127 9.44 -2.06 -11.71
CA ARG A 127 10.45 -1.92 -10.66
C ARG A 127 9.73 -1.69 -9.35
N GLY A 128 9.70 -2.71 -8.50
CA GLY A 128 9.08 -2.62 -7.18
C GLY A 128 9.83 -1.64 -6.29
N SER A 129 9.07 -0.81 -5.57
CA SER A 129 9.59 0.09 -4.55
C SER A 129 8.54 0.31 -3.47
N VAL A 130 8.99 0.54 -2.23
CA VAL A 130 8.11 1.03 -1.16
C VAL A 130 8.12 2.56 -1.21
N GLY A 131 6.97 3.16 -1.51
CA GLY A 131 6.85 4.61 -1.66
C GLY A 131 6.77 5.39 -0.34
N THR A 132 6.42 4.73 0.76
CA THR A 132 6.30 5.35 2.08
C THR A 132 6.84 4.42 3.16
N VAL A 133 7.88 4.89 3.84
CA VAL A 133 8.39 4.37 5.10
C VAL A 133 8.62 5.58 5.99
N GLY A 134 8.16 5.54 7.23
CA GLY A 134 8.32 6.65 8.17
C GLY A 134 8.24 6.17 9.61
N CYS A 135 9.04 6.80 10.45
CA CYS A 135 8.95 6.67 11.90
C CYS A 135 8.41 8.01 12.42
N PRO A 136 7.30 8.03 13.18
CA PRO A 136 6.90 9.24 13.88
C PRO A 136 8.00 9.59 14.90
N PHE A 137 8.36 10.86 14.95
CA PHE A 137 9.15 11.42 16.03
C PHE A 137 8.15 12.04 17.01
N ASP A 138 8.20 11.61 18.27
CA ASP A 138 7.53 12.31 19.37
C ASP A 138 8.35 13.55 19.79
#